data_AF-A0A924RK60-F1
#
_entry.id   AF-A0A924RK60-F1
#
_cell.length_a   1.000
_cell.length_b   1.000
_cell.length_c   1.000
_cell.angle_alpha   90.00
_cell.angle_beta   90.00
_cell.angle_gamma   90.00
#
_symmetry.space_group_name_H-M   'P 1'
#
loop_
_entity.id
_entity.type
_entity.pdbx_description
1 polymer ?
#
loop_
_entity_poly.entity_id
_entity_poly.type
_entity_poly.pdbx_seq_one_letter_code
_entity_poly.pdbx_strand_id
1 'polypeptide(L)'
;MTTTAAPAPPGSRCAAHPLRRAVDRCPVCARTRCAGDAQGPGCPACGGTGRLERGAVRPASVLERSVRGALAAAAAALVGGVVAAQYVGAELFAYLTPFVVGVLVAAAAQAAAGGSRTGPAVRRLRLVAGTYAVLGTALGFVLEQSEGVFAAASLLPYAAAVLGVLLWTLPPKRR
;
A
#
# COMPACT_ATOMS: atom_id res chain seq x y z
N MET A 1 33.31 -5.49 -18.19
CA MET A 1 33.57 -4.51 -17.12
C MET A 1 32.85 -4.97 -15.85
N THR A 2 33.57 -5.65 -14.96
CA THR A 2 33.07 -6.06 -13.63
C THR A 2 33.00 -4.82 -12.74
N THR A 3 31.80 -4.26 -12.57
CA THR A 3 31.57 -3.20 -11.59
C THR A 3 31.54 -3.83 -10.20
N THR A 4 32.65 -3.74 -9.47
CA THR A 4 32.74 -4.21 -8.09
C THR A 4 31.70 -3.48 -7.25
N ALA A 5 30.77 -4.23 -6.65
CA ALA A 5 29.72 -3.67 -5.81
C ALA A 5 30.34 -2.98 -4.58
N ALA A 6 29.83 -1.79 -4.24
CA ALA A 6 30.33 -1.03 -3.11
C ALA A 6 30.01 -1.74 -1.79
N PRO A 7 30.96 -1.80 -0.83
CA PRO A 7 30.73 -2.44 0.46
C PRO A 7 29.61 -1.75 1.24
N ALA A 8 28.86 -2.54 2.01
CA ALA A 8 27.80 -2.02 2.85
C ALA A 8 28.36 -1.31 4.09
N PRO A 9 27.70 -0.25 4.59
CA PRO A 9 28.14 0.40 5.83
C PRO A 9 28.05 -0.56 7.02
N PRO A 10 28.96 -0.44 8.01
CA PRO A 10 29.01 -1.35 9.15
C PRO A 10 27.69 -1.35 9.93
N GLY A 11 27.23 -2.54 10.33
CA GLY A 11 25.98 -2.74 11.07
C GLY A 11 24.69 -2.69 10.23
N SER A 12 24.78 -2.45 8.92
CA SER A 12 23.59 -2.37 8.07
C SER A 12 22.92 -3.74 7.83
N ARG A 13 21.60 -3.71 7.67
CA ARG A 13 20.76 -4.87 7.38
C ARG A 13 20.35 -4.91 5.92
N CYS A 14 20.05 -6.10 5.43
CA CYS A 14 19.54 -6.26 4.08
C CYS A 14 18.15 -5.62 3.95
N ALA A 15 17.96 -4.85 2.88
CA ALA A 15 16.70 -4.15 2.63
C ALA A 15 15.52 -5.09 2.34
N ALA A 16 15.78 -6.25 1.74
CA ALA A 16 14.77 -7.28 1.49
C ALA A 16 14.60 -8.23 2.68
N HIS A 17 15.66 -8.43 3.47
CA HIS A 17 15.72 -9.38 4.58
C HIS A 17 16.26 -8.70 5.85
N PRO A 18 15.43 -7.97 6.62
CA PRO A 18 15.90 -7.13 7.73
C PRO A 18 16.65 -7.87 8.84
N LEU A 19 16.40 -9.18 8.97
CA LEU A 19 17.09 -10.04 9.94
C LEU A 19 18.53 -10.38 9.52
N ARG A 20 18.86 -10.28 8.22
CA ARG A 20 20.17 -10.64 7.68
C ARG A 20 21.10 -9.44 7.63
N ARG A 21 22.40 -9.65 7.92
CA ARG A 21 23.43 -8.63 7.75
C ARG A 21 23.65 -8.34 6.27
N ALA A 22 23.84 -7.06 5.94
CA ALA A 22 24.22 -6.66 4.60
C ALA A 22 25.73 -6.89 4.39
N VAL A 23 26.11 -7.27 3.17
CA VAL A 23 27.51 -7.49 2.78
C VAL A 23 27.98 -6.43 1.79
N ASP A 24 27.11 -6.01 0.88
CA ASP A 24 27.38 -4.99 -0.11
C ASP A 24 26.09 -4.23 -0.49
N ARG A 25 26.23 -3.27 -1.39
CA ARG A 25 25.11 -2.54 -1.99
C ARG A 25 24.81 -3.12 -3.37
N CYS A 26 23.54 -3.34 -3.65
CA CYS A 26 23.07 -3.74 -4.96
C CYS A 26 23.59 -2.75 -6.02
N PRO A 27 24.33 -3.20 -7.04
CA PRO A 27 24.91 -2.30 -8.05
C PRO A 27 23.84 -1.60 -8.90
N VAL A 28 22.58 -2.03 -8.80
CA VAL A 28 21.49 -1.55 -9.66
C VAL A 28 20.49 -0.62 -8.95
N CYS A 29 20.43 -0.63 -7.62
CA CYS A 29 19.55 0.27 -6.85
C CYS A 29 20.18 0.82 -5.56
N ALA A 30 21.47 0.54 -5.33
CA ALA A 30 22.28 0.93 -4.18
C ALA A 30 21.77 0.48 -2.80
N ARG A 31 20.67 -0.29 -2.74
CA ARG A 31 20.16 -0.86 -1.48
C ARG A 31 21.10 -1.91 -0.92
N THR A 32 21.20 -1.97 0.39
CA THR A 32 21.98 -2.99 1.11
C THR A 32 21.39 -4.39 0.88
N ARG A 33 22.24 -5.35 0.52
CA ARG A 33 21.83 -6.73 0.22
C ARG A 33 22.62 -7.73 1.06
N CYS A 34 22.00 -8.87 1.40
CA CYS A 34 22.67 -9.94 2.14
C CYS A 34 23.48 -10.84 1.19
N ALA A 35 24.35 -11.70 1.74
CA ALA A 35 25.17 -12.61 0.93
C ALA A 35 24.36 -13.51 -0.01
N GLY A 36 23.14 -13.90 0.37
CA GLY A 36 22.23 -14.65 -0.51
C GLY A 36 21.81 -13.84 -1.74
N ASP A 37 21.43 -12.58 -1.53
CA ASP A 37 21.03 -11.67 -2.62
C ASP A 37 22.23 -11.15 -3.44
N ALA A 38 23.44 -11.21 -2.88
CA ALA A 38 24.66 -10.76 -3.54
C ALA A 38 25.12 -11.69 -4.67
N GLN A 39 24.63 -12.94 -4.69
CA GLN A 39 24.91 -13.91 -5.75
C GLN A 39 24.25 -13.54 -7.08
N GLY A 40 23.21 -12.69 -7.06
CA GLY A 40 22.49 -12.23 -8.25
C GLY A 40 23.02 -10.92 -8.82
N PRO A 41 22.72 -10.63 -10.11
CA PRO A 41 23.08 -9.36 -10.75
C PRO A 41 22.27 -8.16 -10.23
N GLY A 42 21.21 -8.42 -9.47
CA GLY A 42 20.36 -7.44 -8.81
C GLY A 42 19.99 -7.87 -7.39
N CYS A 43 18.88 -7.35 -6.87
CA CYS A 43 18.33 -7.77 -5.57
C CYS A 43 16.80 -7.91 -5.70
N PRO A 44 16.13 -8.64 -4.80
CA PRO A 44 14.67 -8.82 -4.83
C PRO A 44 13.93 -7.47 -4.82
N ALA A 45 14.47 -6.48 -4.11
CA ALA A 45 13.89 -5.14 -4.03
C ALA A 45 13.91 -4.36 -5.35
N CYS A 46 14.73 -4.75 -6.32
CA CYS A 46 14.71 -4.20 -7.68
C CYS A 46 14.27 -5.22 -8.74
N GLY A 47 13.67 -6.34 -8.32
CA GLY A 47 13.18 -7.40 -9.21
C GLY A 47 14.25 -8.40 -9.69
N GLY A 48 15.45 -8.41 -9.09
CA GLY A 48 16.49 -9.40 -9.40
C GLY A 48 17.19 -9.26 -10.76
N THR A 49 16.66 -8.44 -11.67
CA THR A 49 17.19 -8.28 -13.03
C THR A 49 18.41 -7.37 -13.06
N GLY A 50 19.44 -7.81 -13.78
CA GLY A 50 20.67 -7.06 -14.01
C GLY A 50 20.42 -5.77 -14.78
N ARG A 51 21.40 -4.86 -14.77
CA ARG A 51 21.34 -3.55 -15.43
C ARG A 51 20.98 -3.62 -16.93
N LEU A 52 21.13 -4.78 -17.57
CA LEU A 52 20.89 -5.02 -18.99
C LEU A 52 19.42 -5.33 -19.34
N GLU A 53 18.59 -5.77 -18.39
CA GLU A 53 17.17 -6.11 -18.65
C GLU A 53 16.19 -5.01 -18.22
N ARG A 54 16.68 -3.98 -17.52
CA ARG A 54 15.92 -2.74 -17.38
C ARG A 54 16.05 -1.93 -18.66
N GLY A 55 15.28 -2.31 -19.68
CA GLY A 55 14.73 -1.32 -20.60
C GLY A 55 14.23 -0.16 -19.74
N ALA A 56 14.70 1.06 -20.03
CA ALA A 56 14.53 2.23 -19.18
C ALA A 56 13.07 2.32 -18.68
N VAL A 57 12.83 1.93 -17.43
CA VAL A 57 11.50 2.03 -16.82
C VAL A 57 11.28 3.52 -16.66
N ARG A 58 10.56 4.10 -17.62
CA ARG A 58 10.20 5.51 -17.62
C ARG A 58 9.56 5.80 -16.26
N PRO A 59 10.04 6.79 -15.49
CA PRO A 59 9.44 7.11 -14.22
C PRO A 59 7.96 7.43 -14.47
N ALA A 60 7.09 6.63 -13.86
CA ALA A 60 5.65 6.75 -14.05
C ALA A 60 5.22 8.19 -13.72
N SER A 61 4.46 8.80 -14.63
CA SER A 61 4.00 10.18 -14.45
C SER A 61 3.13 10.28 -13.19
N VAL A 62 2.96 11.49 -12.66
CA VAL A 62 2.05 11.70 -11.51
C VAL A 62 0.64 11.23 -11.84
N LEU A 63 0.18 11.46 -13.08
CA LEU A 63 -1.13 11.03 -13.55
C LEU A 63 -1.23 9.49 -13.57
N GLU A 64 -0.26 8.81 -14.17
CA GLU A 64 -0.24 7.35 -14.25
C GLU A 64 -0.26 6.69 -12.87
N ARG A 65 0.53 7.21 -11.91
CA ARG A 65 0.51 6.75 -10.52
C ARG A 65 -0.84 6.98 -9.84
N SER A 66 -1.49 8.10 -10.15
CA SER A 66 -2.81 8.43 -9.61
C SER A 66 -3.88 7.48 -10.15
N VAL A 67 -3.86 7.20 -11.45
CA VAL A 67 -4.79 6.26 -12.11
C VAL A 67 -4.61 4.84 -11.60
N ARG A 68 -3.36 4.36 -11.49
CA ARG A 68 -3.07 3.04 -10.90
C ARG A 68 -3.55 2.94 -9.46
N GLY A 69 -3.30 3.97 -8.66
CA GLY A 69 -3.77 4.06 -7.29
C GLY A 69 -5.29 4.03 -7.19
N ALA A 70 -5.99 4.79 -8.04
CA ALA A 70 -7.45 4.84 -8.07
C ALA A 70 -8.07 3.50 -8.50
N LEU A 71 -7.54 2.86 -9.54
CA LEU A 71 -8.00 1.54 -10.00
C LEU A 71 -7.81 0.46 -8.92
N ALA A 72 -6.66 0.45 -8.26
CA ALA A 72 -6.40 -0.47 -7.16
C ALA A 72 -7.32 -0.20 -5.95
N ALA A 73 -7.56 1.07 -5.62
CA ALA A 73 -8.49 1.46 -4.56
C ALA A 73 -9.93 1.00 -4.88
N ALA A 74 -10.37 1.20 -6.12
CA ALA A 74 -11.70 0.79 -6.57
C ALA A 74 -11.88 -0.73 -6.49
N ALA A 75 -10.92 -1.51 -6.99
CA ALA A 75 -10.97 -2.96 -6.92
C ALA A 75 -11.00 -3.47 -5.46
N ALA A 76 -10.15 -2.90 -4.59
CA ALA A 76 -10.13 -3.25 -3.17
C ALA A 76 -11.43 -2.86 -2.45
N ALA A 77 -12.04 -1.73 -2.82
CA ALA A 77 -13.30 -1.28 -2.25
C ALA A 77 -14.49 -2.17 -2.65
N LEU A 78 -14.53 -2.65 -3.90
CA LEU A 78 -15.56 -3.58 -4.36
C LEU A 78 -15.49 -4.89 -3.60
N VAL A 79 -14.29 -5.49 -3.50
CA VAL A 79 -14.09 -6.73 -2.73
C VAL A 79 -14.39 -6.49 -1.24
N GLY A 80 -13.91 -5.38 -0.69
CA GLY A 80 -14.15 -4.99 0.69
C GLY A 80 -15.62 -4.79 1.02
N GLY A 81 -16.41 -4.21 0.10
CA GLY A 81 -17.84 -4.02 0.27
C GLY A 81 -18.63 -5.33 0.28
N VAL A 82 -18.27 -6.29 -0.57
CA VAL A 82 -18.87 -7.64 -0.55
C VAL A 82 -18.55 -8.34 0.78
N VAL A 83 -17.31 -8.22 1.27
CA VAL A 83 -16.94 -8.77 2.58
C VAL A 83 -17.70 -8.07 3.70
N ALA A 84 -17.83 -6.74 3.64
CA ALA A 84 -18.53 -5.96 4.65
C ALA A 84 -20.00 -6.34 4.79
N ALA A 85 -20.69 -6.64 3.68
CA ALA A 85 -22.08 -7.10 3.67
C ALA A 85 -22.30 -8.31 4.61
N GLN A 86 -21.36 -9.27 4.60
CA GLN A 86 -21.44 -10.49 5.41
C GLN A 86 -21.39 -10.26 6.93
N TYR A 87 -21.02 -9.06 7.38
CA TYR A 87 -20.78 -8.77 8.79
C TYR A 87 -21.53 -7.54 9.33
N VAL A 88 -22.49 -6.99 8.57
CA VAL A 88 -23.27 -5.81 8.98
C VAL A 88 -24.11 -6.09 10.23
N GLY A 89 -24.63 -7.30 10.38
CA GLY A 89 -25.50 -7.69 11.51
C GLY A 89 -24.79 -7.99 12.84
N ALA A 90 -23.45 -7.96 12.89
CA ALA A 90 -22.70 -8.26 14.11
C ALA A 90 -22.07 -6.98 14.70
N GLU A 91 -22.48 -6.58 15.91
CA GLU A 91 -22.16 -5.27 16.52
C GLU A 91 -20.66 -4.90 16.48
N LEU A 92 -19.76 -5.84 16.78
CA LEU A 92 -18.31 -5.57 16.75
C LEU A 92 -17.76 -5.45 15.32
N PHE A 93 -18.27 -6.27 14.40
CA PHE A 93 -17.79 -6.34 13.03
C PHE A 93 -18.36 -5.24 12.13
N ALA A 94 -19.47 -4.63 12.55
CA ALA A 94 -20.03 -3.43 11.91
C ALA A 94 -19.05 -2.26 11.86
N TYR A 95 -18.06 -2.19 12.77
CA TYR A 95 -17.02 -1.15 12.78
C TYR A 95 -15.65 -1.67 12.36
N LEU A 96 -15.30 -2.89 12.76
CA LEU A 96 -14.00 -3.48 12.45
C LEU A 96 -13.84 -3.73 10.95
N THR A 97 -14.88 -4.23 10.28
CA THR A 97 -14.81 -4.57 8.86
C THR A 97 -14.61 -3.34 8.00
N PRO A 98 -15.39 -2.24 8.16
CA PRO A 98 -15.12 -0.99 7.44
C PRO A 98 -13.72 -0.42 7.71
N PHE A 99 -13.22 -0.51 8.95
CA PHE A 99 -11.85 -0.10 9.27
C PHE A 99 -10.81 -0.89 8.48
N VAL A 100 -10.93 -2.22 8.46
CA VAL A 100 -10.04 -3.11 7.70
C VAL A 100 -10.13 -2.82 6.19
N VAL A 101 -11.34 -2.62 5.66
CA VAL A 101 -11.56 -2.22 4.26
C VAL A 101 -10.80 -0.92 3.96
N GLY A 102 -10.91 0.09 4.83
CA GLY A 102 -10.17 1.35 4.71
C GLY A 102 -8.65 1.15 4.68
N VAL A 103 -8.10 0.30 5.56
CA VAL A 103 -6.67 -0.04 5.57
C VAL A 103 -6.25 -0.72 4.26
N LEU A 104 -7.01 -1.70 3.79
CA LEU A 104 -6.70 -2.45 2.57
C LEU A 104 -6.78 -1.58 1.32
N VAL A 105 -7.80 -0.74 1.20
CA VAL A 105 -7.95 0.23 0.10
C VAL A 105 -6.76 1.18 0.06
N ALA A 106 -6.35 1.71 1.22
CA ALA A 106 -5.19 2.59 1.31
C ALA A 106 -3.87 1.87 0.99
N ALA A 107 -3.70 0.63 1.44
CA ALA A 107 -2.53 -0.20 1.15
C ALA A 107 -2.42 -0.50 -0.35
N ALA A 108 -3.52 -0.93 -0.97
CA ALA A 108 -3.60 -1.22 -2.40
C ALA A 108 -3.30 0.03 -3.25
N ALA A 109 -3.93 1.16 -2.91
CA ALA A 109 -3.69 2.43 -3.60
C ALA A 109 -2.23 2.86 -3.52
N GLN A 110 -1.61 2.76 -2.32
CA GLN A 110 -0.20 3.12 -2.13
C GLN A 110 0.75 2.18 -2.85
N ALA A 111 0.51 0.86 -2.80
CA ALA A 111 1.32 -0.12 -3.49
C ALA A 111 1.32 0.13 -5.01
N ALA A 112 0.14 0.36 -5.59
CA ALA A 112 -0.03 0.64 -7.02
C ALA A 112 0.55 2.00 -7.45
N ALA A 113 0.54 3.00 -6.56
CA ALA A 113 1.11 4.33 -6.82
C ALA A 113 2.64 4.41 -6.62
N GLY A 114 3.30 3.30 -6.24
CA GLY A 114 4.75 3.23 -6.09
C GLY A 114 5.29 3.41 -4.66
N GLY A 115 4.47 3.21 -3.62
CA GLY A 115 4.90 3.01 -2.23
C GLY A 115 5.35 4.25 -1.46
N SER A 116 5.22 5.44 -2.05
CA SER A 116 5.57 6.71 -1.40
C SER A 116 4.59 7.07 -0.26
N ARG A 117 5.10 7.28 0.96
CA ARG A 117 4.31 7.69 2.15
C ARG A 117 4.38 9.18 2.49
N THR A 118 5.13 9.98 1.73
CA THR A 118 5.35 11.41 1.98
C THR A 118 5.14 12.26 0.74
N GLY A 119 4.61 13.48 0.92
CA GLY A 119 4.48 14.49 -0.14
C GLY A 119 3.04 14.79 -0.60
N PRO A 120 2.86 15.80 -1.48
CA PRO A 120 1.53 16.30 -1.89
C PRO A 120 0.71 15.28 -2.68
N ALA A 121 1.37 14.35 -3.39
CA ALA A 121 0.71 13.26 -4.10
C ALA A 121 0.00 12.28 -3.15
N VAL A 122 0.54 12.08 -1.94
CA VAL A 122 -0.07 11.20 -0.92
C VAL A 122 -1.38 11.78 -0.40
N ARG A 123 -1.51 13.11 -0.32
CA ARG A 123 -2.75 13.76 0.08
C ARG A 123 -3.89 13.49 -0.92
N ARG A 124 -3.59 13.56 -2.22
CA ARG A 124 -4.58 13.21 -3.27
C ARG A 124 -4.95 11.73 -3.20
N LEU A 125 -3.96 10.86 -3.04
CA LEU A 125 -4.20 9.42 -2.92
C LEU A 125 -5.03 9.07 -1.66
N ARG A 126 -4.81 9.76 -0.54
CA ARG A 126 -5.63 9.64 0.68
C ARG A 126 -7.08 10.02 0.43
N LEU A 127 -7.32 11.12 -0.28
CA LEU A 127 -8.69 11.53 -0.63
C LEU A 127 -9.36 10.45 -1.47
N VAL A 128 -8.70 9.99 -2.55
CA VAL A 128 -9.22 8.94 -3.42
C VAL A 128 -9.49 7.64 -2.65
N ALA A 129 -8.53 7.16 -1.86
CA ALA A 129 -8.67 5.96 -1.06
C ALA A 129 -9.78 6.12 0.00
N GLY A 130 -9.91 7.29 0.61
CA GLY A 130 -11.00 7.62 1.53
C GLY A 130 -12.36 7.53 0.87
N THR A 131 -12.53 8.17 -0.30
CA THR A 131 -13.78 8.10 -1.06
C THR A 131 -14.13 6.67 -1.43
N TYR A 132 -13.18 5.87 -1.94
CA TYR A 132 -13.44 4.48 -2.29
C TYR A 132 -13.71 3.59 -1.07
N ALA A 133 -13.06 3.82 0.07
CA ALA A 133 -13.34 3.08 1.30
C ALA A 133 -14.77 3.36 1.81
N VAL A 134 -15.22 4.61 1.75
CA VAL A 134 -16.61 5.00 2.09
C VAL A 134 -17.59 4.36 1.10
N LEU A 135 -17.31 4.39 -0.20
CA LEU A 135 -18.16 3.76 -1.22
C LEU A 135 -18.24 2.24 -1.04
N GLY A 136 -17.12 1.57 -0.74
CA GLY A 136 -17.10 0.14 -0.46
C GLY A 136 -17.91 -0.20 0.80
N THR A 137 -17.80 0.62 1.84
CA THR A 137 -18.62 0.47 3.05
C THR A 137 -20.11 0.65 2.74
N ALA A 138 -20.47 1.68 1.96
CA ALA A 138 -21.85 1.92 1.54
C ALA A 138 -22.40 0.77 0.70
N LEU A 139 -21.59 0.22 -0.20
CA LEU A 139 -21.95 -0.96 -0.99
C LEU A 139 -22.30 -2.15 -0.08
N GLY A 140 -21.57 -2.36 1.02
CA GLY A 140 -21.88 -3.40 2.00
C GLY A 140 -23.27 -3.23 2.62
N PHE A 141 -23.63 -2.02 3.05
CA PHE A 141 -24.97 -1.73 3.58
C PHE A 141 -26.08 -1.91 2.52
N VAL A 142 -25.82 -1.49 1.28
CA VAL A 142 -26.79 -1.65 0.17
C VAL A 142 -27.04 -3.12 -0.16
N LEU A 143 -25.98 -3.94 -0.20
CA LEU A 143 -26.10 -5.36 -0.51
C LEU A 143 -26.89 -6.13 0.55
N GLU A 144 -26.76 -5.74 1.82
CA GLU A 144 -27.51 -6.34 2.93
C GLU A 144 -28.96 -5.80 3.04
N GLN A 145 -29.40 -4.94 2.12
CA GLN A 145 -30.72 -4.26 2.15
C GLN A 145 -31.02 -3.55 3.46
N SER A 146 -29.97 -3.11 4.16
CA SER A 146 -30.12 -2.45 5.46
C SER A 146 -30.79 -1.08 5.32
N GLU A 147 -31.88 -0.88 6.06
CA GLU A 147 -32.59 0.40 6.06
C GLU A 147 -31.73 1.47 6.76
N GLY A 148 -31.39 2.53 6.03
CA GLY A 148 -30.68 3.68 6.60
C GLY A 148 -29.19 3.75 6.31
N VAL A 149 -28.77 3.57 5.05
CA VAL A 149 -27.41 3.83 4.55
C VAL A 149 -26.88 5.22 5.00
N PHE A 150 -27.75 6.20 5.20
CA PHE A 150 -27.41 7.55 5.66
C PHE A 150 -27.99 7.93 7.03
N ALA A 151 -28.46 6.96 7.81
CA ALA A 151 -28.93 7.24 9.17
C ALA A 151 -27.76 7.63 10.09
N ALA A 152 -28.03 8.42 11.13
CA ALA A 152 -26.98 8.90 12.04
C ALA A 152 -26.20 7.76 12.72
N ALA A 153 -26.86 6.64 12.99
CA ALA A 153 -26.23 5.42 13.54
C ALA A 153 -25.22 4.77 12.55
N SER A 154 -25.43 4.97 11.24
CA SER A 154 -24.61 4.42 10.16
C SER A 154 -23.37 5.26 9.86
N LEU A 155 -23.21 6.43 10.49
CA LEU A 155 -22.05 7.32 10.31
C LEU A 155 -20.76 6.74 10.91
N LEU A 156 -20.86 5.95 11.97
CA LEU A 156 -19.73 5.33 12.67
C LEU A 156 -18.92 4.36 11.76
N PRO A 157 -19.55 3.42 11.03
CA PRO A 157 -18.90 2.59 10.02
C PRO A 157 -18.09 3.38 8.99
N TYR A 158 -18.63 4.48 8.46
CA TYR A 158 -17.92 5.34 7.51
C TYR A 158 -16.73 6.04 8.16
N ALA A 159 -16.90 6.54 9.38
CA ALA A 159 -15.81 7.13 10.15
C ALA A 159 -14.69 6.11 10.40
N ALA A 160 -15.01 4.87 10.72
CA ALA A 160 -14.05 3.78 10.90
C ALA A 160 -13.26 3.50 9.61
N ALA A 161 -13.93 3.44 8.46
CA ALA A 161 -13.27 3.27 7.16
C ALA A 161 -12.28 4.40 6.85
N VAL A 162 -12.69 5.65 7.08
CA VAL A 162 -11.81 6.83 6.93
C VAL A 162 -10.64 6.75 7.91
N LEU A 163 -10.87 6.35 9.15
CA LEU A 163 -9.83 6.21 10.17
C LEU A 163 -8.78 5.17 9.76
N GLY A 164 -9.21 4.05 9.16
CA GLY A 164 -8.32 3.03 8.62
C GLY A 164 -7.41 3.57 7.51
N VAL A 165 -7.98 4.34 6.57
CA VAL A 165 -7.22 5.01 5.50
C VAL A 165 -6.21 6.00 6.09
N LEU A 166 -6.64 6.81 7.06
CA LEU A 166 -5.77 7.80 7.69
C LEU A 166 -4.61 7.12 8.43
N LEU A 167 -4.92 6.16 9.32
CA LEU A 167 -3.93 5.48 10.15
C LEU A 167 -2.85 4.79 9.31
N TRP A 168 -3.26 4.12 8.23
CA TRP A 168 -2.34 3.45 7.32
C TRP A 168 -1.43 4.42 6.57
N THR A 169 -1.97 5.57 6.20
CA THR A 169 -1.27 6.52 5.34
C THR A 169 -0.44 7.54 6.10
N LEU A 170 -0.54 7.62 7.44
CA LEU A 170 0.24 8.52 8.28
C LEU A 170 1.75 8.29 8.11
N PRO A 171 2.57 9.37 8.09
CA PRO A 171 4.01 9.23 8.03
C PRO A 171 4.52 8.57 9.33
N PRO A 172 5.58 7.74 9.26
CA PRO A 172 6.17 7.17 10.47
C PRO A 172 6.69 8.30 11.38
N LYS A 173 6.46 8.17 12.69
CA LYS A 173 7.01 9.10 13.69
C LYS A 173 8.53 9.16 13.52
N ARG A 174 9.09 10.36 13.36
CA ARG A 174 10.55 10.55 13.35
C ARG A 174 11.08 10.10 14.72
N ARG A 175 11.90 9.06 14.74
CA ARG A 175 12.70 8.66 15.90
C ARG A 175 14.04 9.37 15.85
#